data_AF-K1ZMW3-F1
#
_entry.id   AF-K1ZMW3-F1
#
_cell.length_a   1.000
_cell.length_b   1.000
_cell.length_c   1.000
_cell.angle_alpha   90.00
_cell.angle_beta   90.00
_cell.angle_gamma   90.00
#
_symmetry.space_group_name_H-M   'P 1'
#
loop_
_entity.id
_entity.type
_entity.pdbx_description
1 polymer ?
#
loop_
_entity_poly.entity_id
_entity_poly.type
_entity_poly.pdbx_seq_one_letter_code
_entity_poly.pdbx_strand_id
1 'polypeptide(L)'
;MALRKDRQRREIERFIEKMPSLSTTVGKVMEICSRTDASPNELNKVISLDPVLTGQVLKLINSAYYSLVNKVTSLTRAITMLGMNTVKNMALSTAIIRSVAGVKKSKALPTTKFWAHSIGAGVSAKLLGEAKGLPIMEREELFLGGLLHDLGKVPFGDEYIEALNIARFEQLPLREVELDVMGIDHQEVGLMIADKWKLNQVITKCIGYHHDASILNGESGQQVALVALGNMYTNILDHGYAGDPYPDVDDIDVILNSAGLTWKEYGGIGDRVIEEIQKAEIFLKI
;
A
#
# COMPACT_ATOMS: atom_id res chain seq x y z
N MET A 1 -25.83 -15.57 14.69
CA MET A 1 -25.09 -14.67 13.77
C MET A 1 -24.19 -13.69 14.53
N ALA A 2 -24.71 -12.87 15.46
CA ALA A 2 -23.90 -11.92 16.26
C ALA A 2 -22.71 -12.56 17.02
N LEU A 3 -22.93 -13.67 17.74
CA LEU A 3 -21.87 -14.39 18.46
C LEU A 3 -20.71 -14.88 17.55
N ARG A 4 -20.98 -15.13 16.26
CA ARG A 4 -19.98 -15.54 15.27
C ARG A 4 -19.09 -14.35 14.87
N LYS A 5 -19.72 -13.19 14.61
CA LYS A 5 -19.04 -11.93 14.27
C LYS A 5 -18.13 -11.45 15.40
N ASP A 6 -18.64 -11.43 16.64
CA ASP A 6 -17.86 -11.03 17.81
C ASP A 6 -16.66 -11.95 18.07
N ARG A 7 -16.78 -13.23 17.71
CA ARG A 7 -15.68 -14.18 17.80
C ARG A 7 -14.61 -13.89 16.75
N GLN A 8 -15.02 -13.68 15.49
CA GLN A 8 -14.10 -13.35 14.39
C GLN A 8 -13.35 -12.05 14.65
N ARG A 9 -14.03 -10.99 15.06
CA ARG A 9 -13.40 -9.72 15.46
C ARG A 9 -12.31 -9.92 16.51
N ARG A 10 -12.61 -10.66 17.59
CA ARG A 10 -11.62 -10.98 18.64
C ARG A 10 -10.47 -11.89 18.18
N GLU A 11 -10.68 -12.71 17.16
CA GLU A 11 -9.60 -13.51 16.55
C GLU A 11 -8.67 -12.62 15.72
N ILE A 12 -9.23 -11.64 14.98
CA ILE A 12 -8.46 -10.63 14.24
C ILE A 12 -7.68 -9.72 15.19
N GLU A 13 -8.31 -9.17 16.22
CA GLU A 13 -7.64 -8.32 17.22
C GLU A 13 -6.45 -9.07 17.87
N ARG A 14 -6.65 -10.33 18.28
CA ARG A 14 -5.57 -11.18 18.82
C ARG A 14 -4.49 -11.51 17.80
N PHE A 15 -4.84 -11.64 16.52
CA PHE A 15 -3.86 -11.82 15.46
C PHE A 15 -2.98 -10.57 15.33
N ILE A 16 -3.59 -9.39 15.30
CA ILE A 16 -2.89 -8.10 15.22
C ILE A 16 -1.99 -7.91 16.43
N GLU A 17 -2.45 -8.20 17.64
CA GLU A 17 -1.62 -8.18 18.86
C GLU A 17 -0.36 -9.05 18.74
N LYS A 18 -0.47 -10.22 18.09
CA LYS A 18 0.65 -11.15 17.88
C LYS A 18 1.51 -10.82 16.66
N MET A 19 1.09 -9.93 15.78
CA MET A 19 1.92 -9.51 14.64
C MET A 19 3.26 -8.96 15.15
N PRO A 20 4.38 -9.31 14.49
CA PRO A 20 5.67 -8.81 14.87
C PRO A 20 5.68 -7.28 14.77
N SER A 21 6.30 -6.63 15.76
CA SER A 21 6.65 -5.22 15.63
C SER A 21 7.59 -5.03 14.45
N LEU A 22 7.53 -3.85 13.82
CA LEU A 22 8.54 -3.47 12.83
C LEU A 22 9.94 -3.59 13.45
N SER A 23 10.93 -4.01 12.64
CA SER A 23 12.29 -4.22 13.15
C SER A 23 12.84 -2.94 13.77
N THR A 24 13.77 -3.07 14.72
CA THR A 24 14.44 -1.92 15.35
C THR A 24 15.08 -1.00 14.31
N THR A 25 15.57 -1.56 13.19
CA THR A 25 16.07 -0.80 12.03
C THR A 25 14.97 0.07 11.41
N VAL A 26 13.78 -0.48 11.17
CA VAL A 26 12.67 0.24 10.54
C VAL A 26 12.10 1.30 11.46
N GLY A 27 11.99 1.01 12.76
CA GLY A 27 11.61 2.00 13.77
C GLY A 27 12.57 3.20 13.79
N LYS A 28 13.88 2.95 13.74
CA LYS A 28 14.89 4.01 13.64
C LYS A 28 14.85 4.76 12.31
N VAL A 29 14.58 4.09 11.20
CA VAL A 29 14.37 4.73 9.89
C VAL A 29 13.17 5.70 9.96
N MET A 30 12.07 5.27 10.57
CA MET A 30 10.88 6.12 10.75
C MET A 30 11.18 7.33 11.64
N GLU A 31 11.91 7.13 12.74
CA GLU A 31 12.34 8.19 13.67
C GLU A 31 13.26 9.21 12.98
N ILE A 32 14.25 8.75 12.22
CA ILE A 32 15.17 9.66 11.50
C ILE A 32 14.40 10.46 10.46
N CYS A 33 13.54 9.81 9.68
CA CYS A 33 12.85 10.45 8.58
C CYS A 33 11.60 11.26 9.00
N SER A 34 11.24 11.28 10.29
CA SER A 34 10.23 12.22 10.83
C SER A 34 10.85 13.56 11.26
N ARG A 35 12.17 13.62 11.40
CA ARG A 35 12.92 14.83 11.76
C ARG A 35 13.21 15.70 10.54
N THR A 36 12.96 17.00 10.65
CA THR A 36 13.23 17.97 9.57
C THR A 36 14.72 18.28 9.39
N ASP A 37 15.55 17.98 10.38
CA ASP A 37 17.00 18.21 10.40
C ASP A 37 17.82 16.95 10.06
N ALA A 38 17.16 15.83 9.75
CA ALA A 38 17.84 14.58 9.51
C ALA A 38 18.72 14.60 8.26
N SER A 39 19.90 14.01 8.38
CA SER A 39 20.87 13.89 7.30
C SER A 39 20.80 12.52 6.61
N PRO A 40 21.12 12.44 5.29
CA PRO A 40 21.30 11.18 4.59
C PRO A 40 22.28 10.22 5.28
N ASN A 41 23.26 10.75 6.01
CA ASN A 41 24.25 9.96 6.75
C ASN A 41 23.68 9.28 7.99
N GLU A 42 22.74 9.91 8.69
CA GLU A 42 22.02 9.26 9.80
C GLU A 42 21.22 8.06 9.29
N LEU A 43 20.52 8.24 8.17
CA LEU A 43 19.76 7.16 7.55
C LEU A 43 20.67 6.03 7.05
N ASN A 44 21.81 6.38 6.44
CA ASN A 44 22.83 5.41 6.02
C ASN A 44 23.32 4.55 7.20
N LYS A 45 23.65 5.16 8.34
CA LYS A 45 24.13 4.44 9.55
C LYS A 45 23.15 3.39 10.04
N VAL A 46 21.84 3.64 9.91
CA VAL A 46 20.82 2.71 10.35
C VAL A 46 20.59 1.61 9.31
N ILE A 47 20.43 1.97 8.04
CA ILE A 47 20.12 1.00 6.98
C ILE A 47 21.31 0.08 6.70
N SER A 48 22.54 0.57 6.81
CA SER A 48 23.75 -0.25 6.60
C SER A 48 23.88 -1.42 7.58
N LEU A 49 23.18 -1.37 8.72
CA LEU A 49 23.13 -2.46 9.70
C LEU A 49 22.18 -3.58 9.30
N ASP A 50 21.35 -3.37 8.28
CA ASP A 50 20.46 -4.37 7.70
C ASP A 50 20.88 -4.63 6.23
N PRO A 51 21.62 -5.73 5.97
CA PRO A 51 22.06 -6.08 4.62
C PRO A 51 20.91 -6.30 3.63
N VAL A 52 19.73 -6.71 4.11
CA VAL A 52 18.56 -6.92 3.26
C VAL A 52 18.02 -5.58 2.78
N LEU A 53 17.80 -4.64 3.70
CA LEU A 53 17.35 -3.29 3.36
C LEU A 53 18.39 -2.55 2.50
N THR A 54 19.68 -2.67 2.83
CA THR A 54 20.78 -2.10 2.02
C THR A 54 20.74 -2.62 0.58
N GLY A 55 20.64 -3.95 0.42
CA GLY A 55 20.59 -4.59 -0.88
C GLY A 55 19.38 -4.13 -1.71
N GLN A 56 18.24 -3.90 -1.07
CA GLN A 56 17.05 -3.40 -1.75
C GLN A 56 17.17 -1.94 -2.16
N VAL A 57 17.67 -1.06 -1.28
CA VAL A 57 17.91 0.36 -1.65
C VAL A 57 18.83 0.45 -2.86
N LEU A 58 19.92 -0.32 -2.86
CA LEU A 58 20.85 -0.39 -4.00
C LEU A 58 20.19 -1.03 -5.24
N LYS A 59 19.35 -2.05 -5.08
CA LYS A 59 18.63 -2.65 -6.21
C LYS A 59 17.63 -1.68 -6.85
N LEU A 60 16.93 -0.88 -6.05
CA LEU A 60 15.97 0.11 -6.55
C LEU A 60 16.66 1.16 -7.41
N ILE A 61 17.66 1.85 -6.86
CA ILE A 61 18.36 2.92 -7.59
C ILE A 61 19.04 2.41 -8.87
N ASN A 62 19.36 1.11 -8.94
CA ASN A 62 19.94 0.45 -10.11
C ASN A 62 18.93 -0.22 -11.03
N SER A 63 17.63 -0.15 -10.73
CA SER A 63 16.59 -0.71 -11.59
C SER A 63 16.45 0.12 -12.87
N ALA A 64 15.88 -0.48 -13.92
CA ALA A 64 15.58 0.20 -15.17
C ALA A 64 14.75 1.48 -14.98
N TYR A 65 14.02 1.58 -13.85
CA TYR A 65 13.27 2.76 -13.44
C TYR A 65 14.10 4.04 -13.45
N TYR A 66 15.28 4.04 -12.82
CA TYR A 66 16.10 5.24 -12.69
C TYR A 66 17.01 5.50 -13.91
N SER A 67 17.02 4.60 -14.90
CA SER A 67 17.73 4.75 -16.17
C SER A 67 19.18 5.25 -16.02
N LEU A 68 19.89 4.75 -15.00
CA LEU A 68 21.22 5.25 -14.67
C LEU A 68 22.26 4.70 -15.65
N VAL A 69 23.11 5.59 -16.18
CA VAL A 69 24.26 5.23 -17.04
C VAL A 69 25.26 4.34 -16.28
N ASN A 70 25.43 4.58 -14.98
CA ASN A 70 26.37 3.86 -14.13
C ASN A 70 25.68 3.33 -12.87
N LYS A 71 26.01 2.08 -12.49
CA LYS A 71 25.49 1.48 -11.27
C LYS A 71 25.93 2.24 -10.01
N VAL A 72 24.99 2.45 -9.10
CA VAL A 72 25.21 3.01 -7.77
C VAL A 72 25.53 1.88 -6.79
N THR A 73 26.72 1.92 -6.19
CA THR A 73 27.18 0.90 -5.22
C THR A 73 27.25 1.43 -3.79
N SER A 74 27.08 2.74 -3.60
CA SER A 74 27.12 3.41 -2.29
C SER A 74 25.71 3.71 -1.79
N LEU A 75 25.41 3.28 -0.57
CA LEU A 75 24.13 3.55 0.08
C LEU A 75 23.92 5.05 0.35
N THR A 76 24.94 5.78 0.80
CA THR A 76 24.86 7.25 0.95
C THR A 76 24.52 7.94 -0.39
N ARG A 77 25.14 7.51 -1.49
CA ARG A 77 24.82 8.02 -2.83
C ARG A 77 23.39 7.66 -3.24
N ALA A 78 22.95 6.44 -2.96
CA ALA A 78 21.58 6.01 -3.22
C ALA A 78 20.57 6.86 -2.44
N ILE A 79 20.78 7.10 -1.14
CA ILE A 79 19.90 7.94 -0.31
C ILE A 79 19.87 9.38 -0.83
N THR A 80 21.01 9.92 -1.27
CA THR A 80 21.08 11.29 -1.81
C THR A 80 20.29 11.40 -3.13
N MET A 81 20.38 10.40 -4.01
CA MET A 81 19.70 10.41 -5.31
C MET A 81 18.21 10.08 -5.19
N LEU A 82 17.84 9.13 -4.31
CA LEU A 82 16.46 8.73 -4.07
C LEU A 82 15.70 9.73 -3.20
N GLY A 83 16.40 10.40 -2.29
CA GLY A 83 15.82 11.15 -1.17
C GLY A 83 15.52 10.26 0.04
N MET A 84 15.54 10.85 1.23
CA MET A 84 15.31 10.13 2.49
C MET A 84 13.92 9.51 2.58
N ASN A 85 12.88 10.20 2.08
CA ASN A 85 11.50 9.69 2.15
C ASN A 85 11.27 8.46 1.28
N THR A 86 11.84 8.42 0.07
CA THR A 86 11.80 7.24 -0.79
C THR A 86 12.41 6.04 -0.08
N VAL A 87 13.59 6.23 0.51
CA VAL A 87 14.29 5.17 1.24
C VAL A 87 13.51 4.72 2.49
N LYS A 88 12.92 5.66 3.25
CA LYS A 88 11.99 5.34 4.35
C LYS A 88 10.85 4.46 3.87
N ASN A 89 10.15 4.89 2.82
CA ASN A 89 8.96 4.21 2.33
C ASN A 89 9.31 2.80 1.83
N MET A 90 10.45 2.61 1.17
CA MET A 90 10.95 1.29 0.79
C MET A 90 11.24 0.38 2.00
N ALA A 91 11.93 0.93 3.00
CA ALA A 91 12.30 0.17 4.20
C ALA A 91 11.05 -0.28 4.95
N LEU A 92 10.06 0.60 5.06
CA LEU A 92 8.77 0.33 5.65
C LEU A 92 8.00 -0.72 4.83
N SER A 93 7.86 -0.54 3.52
CA SER A 93 7.20 -1.47 2.60
C SER A 93 7.76 -2.88 2.72
N THR A 94 9.09 -3.01 2.65
CA THR A 94 9.75 -4.30 2.77
C THR A 94 9.51 -4.92 4.13
N ALA A 95 9.66 -4.14 5.19
CA ALA A 95 9.52 -4.66 6.53
C ALA A 95 8.11 -5.17 6.78
N ILE A 96 7.10 -4.43 6.30
CA ILE A 96 5.70 -4.83 6.36
C ILE A 96 5.48 -6.11 5.58
N ILE A 97 5.86 -6.14 4.29
CA ILE A 97 5.70 -7.33 3.43
C ILE A 97 6.37 -8.55 4.08
N ARG A 98 7.60 -8.42 4.57
CA ARG A 98 8.31 -9.52 5.26
C ARG A 98 7.63 -9.94 6.55
N SER A 99 7.15 -8.97 7.32
CA SER A 99 6.45 -9.22 8.59
C SER A 99 5.14 -9.95 8.39
N VAL A 100 4.50 -9.86 7.21
CA VAL A 100 3.17 -10.47 6.97
C VAL A 100 3.16 -11.62 5.98
N ALA A 101 4.11 -11.69 5.02
CA ALA A 101 4.16 -12.73 4.00
C ALA A 101 4.37 -14.16 4.54
N GLY A 102 4.70 -14.30 5.83
CA GLY A 102 4.86 -15.59 6.50
C GLY A 102 3.83 -15.90 7.59
N VAL A 103 2.91 -14.98 7.92
CA VAL A 103 2.10 -15.10 9.15
C VAL A 103 0.88 -15.98 8.96
N LYS A 104 0.20 -15.90 7.81
CA LYS A 104 -0.96 -16.72 7.48
C LYS A 104 -0.98 -17.00 5.97
N LYS A 105 -0.69 -18.24 5.56
CA LYS A 105 -0.91 -18.64 4.17
C LYS A 105 -2.41 -18.63 3.89
N SER A 106 -2.82 -18.02 2.79
CA SER A 106 -4.22 -17.95 2.37
C SER A 106 -4.34 -18.47 0.94
N LYS A 107 -5.27 -19.39 0.73
CA LYS A 107 -5.80 -19.77 -0.58
C LYS A 107 -6.80 -18.73 -1.08
N ALA A 108 -7.48 -18.03 -0.16
CA ALA A 108 -8.40 -16.95 -0.48
C ALA A 108 -7.70 -15.81 -1.22
N LEU A 109 -6.53 -15.39 -0.71
CA LEU A 109 -5.69 -14.33 -1.26
C LEU A 109 -4.28 -14.88 -1.47
N PRO A 110 -3.98 -15.48 -2.64
CA PRO A 110 -2.64 -15.96 -2.94
C PRO A 110 -1.62 -14.84 -2.83
N THR A 111 -0.62 -15.00 -1.97
CA THR A 111 0.33 -13.93 -1.57
C THR A 111 0.94 -13.18 -2.76
N THR A 112 1.41 -13.90 -3.79
CA THR A 112 1.99 -13.27 -4.98
C THR A 112 0.98 -12.37 -5.71
N LYS A 113 -0.24 -12.86 -5.93
CA LYS A 113 -1.26 -12.08 -6.65
C LYS A 113 -1.75 -10.90 -5.83
N PHE A 114 -1.91 -11.09 -4.51
CA PHE A 114 -2.30 -10.03 -3.59
C PHE A 114 -1.29 -8.87 -3.63
N TRP A 115 0.00 -9.17 -3.51
CA TRP A 115 0.99 -8.11 -3.55
C TRP A 115 1.20 -7.51 -4.94
N ALA A 116 1.00 -8.26 -6.03
CA ALA A 116 0.97 -7.69 -7.38
C ALA A 116 -0.13 -6.62 -7.49
N HIS A 117 -1.34 -6.90 -7.00
CA HIS A 117 -2.42 -5.90 -6.93
C HIS A 117 -2.00 -4.67 -6.12
N SER A 118 -1.47 -4.88 -4.92
CA SER A 118 -1.01 -3.78 -4.07
C SER A 118 0.07 -2.92 -4.75
N ILE A 119 1.00 -3.55 -5.49
CA ILE A 119 2.01 -2.84 -6.30
C ILE A 119 1.32 -2.02 -7.39
N GLY A 120 0.39 -2.62 -8.13
CA GLY A 120 -0.39 -1.94 -9.17
C GLY A 120 -1.09 -0.70 -8.61
N ALA A 121 -1.74 -0.82 -7.45
CA ALA A 121 -2.43 0.29 -6.81
C ALA A 121 -1.46 1.40 -6.42
N GLY A 122 -0.29 1.05 -5.85
CA GLY A 122 0.76 2.01 -5.51
C GLY A 122 1.34 2.72 -6.74
N VAL A 123 1.69 1.98 -7.79
CA VAL A 123 2.21 2.53 -9.05
C VAL A 123 1.19 3.48 -9.68
N SER A 124 -0.07 3.05 -9.75
CA SER A 124 -1.15 3.85 -10.32
C SER A 124 -1.36 5.14 -9.53
N ALA A 125 -1.47 5.08 -8.19
CA ALA A 125 -1.61 6.27 -7.35
C ALA A 125 -0.44 7.26 -7.50
N LYS A 126 0.79 6.73 -7.60
CA LYS A 126 1.99 7.53 -7.85
C LYS A 126 1.95 8.26 -9.20
N LEU A 127 1.55 7.57 -10.26
CA LEU A 127 1.44 8.13 -11.61
C LEU A 127 0.29 9.14 -11.73
N LEU A 128 -0.81 8.91 -11.02
CA LEU A 128 -1.91 9.89 -10.92
C LEU A 128 -1.44 11.17 -10.19
N GLY A 129 -0.67 11.02 -9.09
CA GLY A 129 -0.04 12.15 -8.42
C GLY A 129 0.97 12.90 -9.30
N GLU A 130 1.67 12.19 -10.18
CA GLU A 130 2.53 12.81 -11.21
C GLU A 130 1.73 13.59 -12.25
N ALA A 131 0.66 13.01 -12.78
CA ALA A 131 -0.25 13.69 -13.72
C ALA A 131 -0.83 14.97 -13.10
N LYS A 132 -1.08 14.95 -11.78
CA LYS A 132 -1.53 16.12 -11.02
C LYS A 132 -0.45 17.18 -10.78
N GLY A 133 0.83 16.84 -11.01
CA GLY A 133 1.95 17.74 -10.76
C GLY A 133 2.42 17.80 -9.31
N LEU A 134 2.08 16.81 -8.47
CA LEU A 134 2.51 16.79 -7.07
C LEU A 134 4.04 16.69 -6.94
N PRO A 135 4.67 17.15 -5.85
CA PRO A 135 6.10 16.94 -5.59
C PRO A 135 6.49 15.46 -5.51
N ILE A 136 7.73 15.12 -5.88
CA ILE A 136 8.24 13.73 -5.86
C ILE A 136 8.00 13.07 -4.49
N MET A 137 8.23 13.78 -3.39
CA MET A 137 8.06 13.25 -2.03
C MET A 137 6.62 12.81 -1.75
N GLU A 138 5.62 13.55 -2.23
CA GLU A 138 4.20 13.20 -2.06
C GLU A 138 3.84 11.99 -2.94
N ARG A 139 4.39 11.91 -4.16
CA ARG A 139 4.18 10.77 -5.06
C ARG A 139 4.70 9.45 -4.46
N GLU A 140 5.85 9.48 -3.78
CA GLU A 140 6.40 8.30 -3.10
C GLU A 140 5.55 7.90 -1.88
N GLU A 141 4.87 8.85 -1.23
CA GLU A 141 3.91 8.57 -0.17
C GLU A 141 2.61 7.96 -0.73
N LEU A 142 2.14 8.42 -1.89
CA LEU A 142 1.01 7.79 -2.61
C LEU A 142 1.32 6.35 -3.01
N PHE A 143 2.53 6.07 -3.50
CA PHE A 143 2.95 4.70 -3.78
C PHE A 143 2.83 3.80 -2.56
N LEU A 144 3.32 4.27 -1.41
CA LEU A 144 3.23 3.54 -0.15
C LEU A 144 1.78 3.38 0.31
N GLY A 145 0.95 4.42 0.16
CA GLY A 145 -0.48 4.36 0.47
C GLY A 145 -1.20 3.30 -0.35
N GLY A 146 -0.98 3.26 -1.66
CA GLY A 146 -1.52 2.23 -2.54
C GLY A 146 -0.94 0.84 -2.28
N LEU A 147 0.34 0.71 -1.94
CA LEU A 147 0.93 -0.58 -1.58
C LEU A 147 0.33 -1.18 -0.29
N LEU A 148 -0.08 -0.33 0.65
CA LEU A 148 -0.57 -0.77 1.95
C LEU A 148 -2.09 -0.72 2.09
N HIS A 149 -2.83 -0.17 1.12
CA HIS A 149 -4.27 0.11 1.25
C HIS A 149 -5.07 -1.10 1.74
N ASP A 150 -4.75 -2.28 1.20
CA ASP A 150 -5.43 -3.54 1.46
C ASP A 150 -4.80 -4.40 2.56
N LEU A 151 -3.84 -3.86 3.31
CA LEU A 151 -3.10 -4.61 4.34
C LEU A 151 -4.03 -5.28 5.38
N GLY A 152 -5.18 -4.67 5.65
CA GLY A 152 -6.19 -5.22 6.55
C GLY A 152 -6.84 -6.52 6.08
N LYS A 153 -6.64 -6.92 4.81
CA LYS A 153 -7.12 -8.21 4.30
C LYS A 153 -6.27 -9.40 4.78
N VAL A 154 -5.00 -9.16 5.12
CA VAL A 154 -4.03 -10.22 5.44
C VAL A 154 -4.43 -11.06 6.68
N PRO A 155 -4.89 -10.46 7.80
CA PRO A 155 -5.31 -11.22 8.98
C PRO A 155 -6.46 -12.20 8.75
N PHE A 156 -7.33 -11.96 7.76
CA PHE A 156 -8.51 -12.80 7.53
C PHE A 156 -8.13 -14.22 7.08
N GLY A 157 -7.08 -14.42 6.27
CA GLY A 157 -6.65 -15.77 5.87
C GLY A 157 -7.64 -16.52 4.98
N ASP A 158 -7.95 -17.78 5.30
CA ASP A 158 -8.88 -18.62 4.50
C ASP A 158 -10.34 -18.42 4.91
N GLU A 159 -10.59 -17.78 6.05
CA GLU A 159 -11.90 -17.34 6.51
C GLU A 159 -12.52 -16.34 5.53
N TYR A 160 -11.67 -15.68 4.73
CA TYR A 160 -12.06 -14.76 3.67
C TYR A 160 -12.76 -15.45 2.49
N ILE A 161 -12.61 -16.78 2.31
CA ILE A 161 -13.21 -17.53 1.19
C ILE A 161 -14.74 -17.39 1.16
N GLU A 162 -15.40 -17.40 2.33
CA GLU A 162 -16.85 -17.25 2.41
C GLU A 162 -17.30 -15.88 1.91
N ALA A 163 -16.63 -14.80 2.35
CA ALA A 163 -16.89 -13.44 1.91
C ALA A 163 -16.65 -13.28 0.40
N LEU A 164 -15.54 -13.81 -0.12
CA LEU A 164 -15.24 -13.77 -1.56
C LEU A 164 -16.30 -14.51 -2.40
N ASN A 165 -16.80 -15.65 -1.93
CA ASN A 165 -17.83 -16.40 -2.64
C ASN A 165 -19.17 -15.66 -2.66
N ILE A 166 -19.56 -15.06 -1.53
CA ILE A 166 -20.79 -14.26 -1.43
C ILE A 166 -20.68 -13.02 -2.33
N ALA A 167 -19.60 -12.24 -2.21
CA ALA A 167 -19.37 -11.06 -3.04
C ALA A 167 -19.40 -11.41 -4.54
N ARG A 168 -18.83 -12.56 -4.92
CA ARG A 168 -18.86 -13.04 -6.31
C ARG A 168 -20.25 -13.42 -6.79
N PHE A 169 -21.01 -14.14 -5.96
CA PHE A 169 -22.32 -14.69 -6.33
C PHE A 169 -23.42 -13.63 -6.34
N GLU A 170 -23.41 -12.74 -5.34
CA GLU A 170 -24.38 -11.65 -5.17
C GLU A 170 -23.97 -10.36 -5.92
N GLN A 171 -22.75 -10.31 -6.47
CA GLN A 171 -22.19 -9.15 -7.17
C GLN A 171 -22.14 -7.88 -6.31
N LEU A 172 -21.74 -8.03 -5.04
CA LEU A 172 -21.67 -6.95 -4.07
C LEU A 172 -20.22 -6.48 -3.84
N PRO A 173 -20.00 -5.20 -3.48
CA PRO A 173 -18.71 -4.73 -3.02
C PRO A 173 -18.21 -5.57 -1.86
N LEU A 174 -16.95 -6.01 -1.93
CA LEU A 174 -16.39 -6.94 -0.95
C LEU A 174 -16.49 -6.40 0.48
N ARG A 175 -16.25 -5.09 0.65
CA ARG A 175 -16.32 -4.39 1.93
C ARG A 175 -17.67 -4.58 2.66
N GLU A 176 -18.78 -4.51 1.94
CA GLU A 176 -20.12 -4.71 2.52
C GLU A 176 -20.28 -6.14 3.03
N VAL A 177 -19.84 -7.11 2.22
CA VAL A 177 -19.88 -8.53 2.56
C VAL A 177 -19.00 -8.85 3.77
N GLU A 178 -17.85 -8.19 3.93
CA GLU A 178 -17.00 -8.34 5.12
C GLU A 178 -17.73 -7.93 6.40
N LEU A 179 -18.42 -6.78 6.40
CA LEU A 179 -19.22 -6.34 7.54
C LEU A 179 -20.36 -7.32 7.84
N ASP A 180 -21.00 -7.84 6.79
CA ASP A 180 -22.12 -8.75 6.92
C ASP A 180 -21.74 -10.16 7.39
N VAL A 181 -20.57 -10.66 6.99
CA VAL A 181 -20.10 -12.00 7.34
C VAL A 181 -19.25 -11.97 8.62
N MET A 182 -18.36 -10.99 8.73
CA MET A 182 -17.30 -10.95 9.75
C MET A 182 -17.51 -9.89 10.84
N GLY A 183 -18.37 -8.90 10.59
CA GLY A 183 -18.64 -7.81 11.54
C GLY A 183 -17.51 -6.79 11.67
N ILE A 184 -16.55 -6.83 10.74
CA ILE A 184 -15.44 -5.90 10.59
C ILE A 184 -14.97 -5.96 9.12
N ASP A 185 -14.64 -4.80 8.53
CA ASP A 185 -14.10 -4.72 7.17
C ASP A 185 -12.57 -4.60 7.15
N HIS A 186 -11.97 -4.79 5.98
CA HIS A 186 -10.52 -4.69 5.84
C HIS A 186 -9.98 -3.27 6.11
N GLN A 187 -10.80 -2.22 5.95
CA GLN A 187 -10.41 -0.85 6.28
C GLN A 187 -10.22 -0.67 7.80
N GLU A 188 -11.16 -1.17 8.61
CA GLU A 188 -11.08 -1.14 10.07
C GLU A 188 -9.91 -1.99 10.58
N VAL A 189 -9.71 -3.19 10.01
CA VAL A 189 -8.52 -4.02 10.32
C VAL A 189 -7.22 -3.30 9.94
N GLY A 190 -7.20 -2.64 8.78
CA GLY A 190 -6.06 -1.87 8.31
C GLY A 190 -5.71 -0.71 9.25
N LEU A 191 -6.71 0.01 9.79
CA LEU A 191 -6.52 1.05 10.80
C LEU A 191 -5.88 0.51 12.08
N MET A 192 -6.33 -0.66 12.56
CA MET A 192 -5.73 -1.31 13.73
C MET A 192 -4.25 -1.65 13.51
N ILE A 193 -3.89 -2.11 12.31
CA ILE A 193 -2.49 -2.40 11.96
C ILE A 193 -1.68 -1.11 11.85
N ALA A 194 -2.25 -0.07 11.21
CA ALA A 194 -1.60 1.22 11.06
C ALA A 194 -1.29 1.88 12.42
N ASP A 195 -2.22 1.79 13.38
CA ASP A 195 -2.03 2.26 14.75
C ASP A 195 -0.93 1.47 15.48
N LYS A 196 -0.98 0.13 15.42
CA LYS A 196 0.05 -0.74 16.03
C LYS A 196 1.45 -0.40 15.53
N TRP A 197 1.58 -0.11 14.23
CA TRP A 197 2.87 0.23 13.60
C TRP A 197 3.17 1.73 13.59
N LYS A 198 2.30 2.56 14.18
CA LYS A 198 2.45 4.02 14.28
C LYS A 198 2.74 4.65 12.91
N LEU A 199 1.99 4.22 11.90
CA LEU A 199 2.10 4.79 10.56
C LEU A 199 1.64 6.25 10.57
N ASN A 200 2.17 7.05 9.64
CA ASN A 200 1.82 8.46 9.57
C ASN A 200 0.34 8.63 9.16
N GLN A 201 -0.20 9.83 9.39
CA GLN A 201 -1.62 10.10 9.18
C GLN A 201 -2.08 9.90 7.72
N VAL A 202 -1.24 10.25 6.74
CA VAL A 202 -1.57 10.09 5.31
C VAL A 202 -1.74 8.61 4.97
N ILE A 203 -0.76 7.78 5.33
CA ILE A 203 -0.80 6.33 5.09
C ILE A 203 -1.97 5.69 5.84
N THR A 204 -2.15 6.04 7.12
CA THR A 204 -3.27 5.55 7.93
C THR A 204 -4.61 5.88 7.28
N LYS A 205 -4.78 7.09 6.72
CA LYS A 205 -6.02 7.48 6.03
C LYS A 205 -6.21 6.72 4.71
N CYS A 206 -5.17 6.54 3.92
CA CYS A 206 -5.25 5.74 2.68
C CYS A 206 -5.67 4.30 2.98
N ILE A 207 -5.15 3.69 4.05
CA ILE A 207 -5.52 2.33 4.46
C ILE A 207 -6.99 2.29 4.93
N GLY A 208 -7.37 3.21 5.82
CA GLY A 208 -8.67 3.15 6.48
C GLY A 208 -9.86 3.69 5.69
N TYR A 209 -9.65 4.42 4.59
CA TYR A 209 -10.72 5.19 3.94
C TYR A 209 -10.70 5.18 2.41
N HIS A 210 -9.94 4.32 1.75
CA HIS A 210 -9.86 4.29 0.28
C HIS A 210 -11.15 3.86 -0.43
N HIS A 211 -12.17 3.34 0.28
CA HIS A 211 -13.53 3.15 -0.25
C HIS A 211 -14.56 4.11 0.38
N ASP A 212 -14.13 5.18 1.05
CA ASP A 212 -15.03 6.12 1.74
C ASP A 212 -14.96 7.51 1.10
N ALA A 213 -15.89 7.79 0.18
CA ALA A 213 -15.98 9.09 -0.49
C ALA A 213 -16.33 10.24 0.47
N SER A 214 -16.93 9.95 1.64
CA SER A 214 -17.41 10.98 2.57
C SER A 214 -16.29 11.78 3.24
N ILE A 215 -15.08 11.22 3.31
CA ILE A 215 -13.94 11.85 3.98
C ILE A 215 -13.04 12.66 3.04
N LEU A 216 -13.32 12.66 1.73
CA LEU A 216 -12.42 13.22 0.71
C LEU A 216 -12.31 14.75 0.74
N ASN A 217 -13.23 15.44 1.42
CA ASN A 217 -13.17 16.89 1.63
C ASN A 217 -12.30 17.31 2.82
N GLY A 218 -11.76 16.34 3.57
CA GLY A 218 -10.95 16.57 4.76
C GLY A 218 -9.45 16.63 4.50
N GLU A 219 -8.69 16.81 5.58
CA GLU A 219 -7.23 16.69 5.56
C GLU A 219 -6.82 15.32 4.97
N SER A 220 -5.83 15.32 4.08
CA SER A 220 -5.38 14.15 3.31
C SER A 220 -6.40 13.55 2.32
N GLY A 221 -7.55 14.20 2.10
CA GLY A 221 -8.60 13.69 1.21
C GLY A 221 -8.14 13.49 -0.24
N GLN A 222 -7.30 14.38 -0.76
CA GLN A 222 -6.70 14.23 -2.09
C GLN A 222 -5.83 12.97 -2.20
N GLN A 223 -5.04 12.67 -1.18
CA GLN A 223 -4.18 11.49 -1.14
C GLN A 223 -5.00 10.20 -1.10
N VAL A 224 -6.07 10.19 -0.30
CA VAL A 224 -7.01 9.06 -0.27
C VAL A 224 -7.68 8.88 -1.62
N ALA A 225 -8.14 9.97 -2.27
CA ALA A 225 -8.76 9.91 -3.59
C ALA A 225 -7.79 9.34 -4.64
N LEU A 226 -6.53 9.77 -4.65
CA LEU A 226 -5.51 9.25 -5.57
C LEU A 226 -5.21 7.76 -5.36
N VAL A 227 -5.22 7.30 -4.10
CA VAL A 227 -5.07 5.87 -3.77
C VAL A 227 -6.31 5.07 -4.18
N ALA A 228 -7.51 5.57 -3.90
CA ALA A 228 -8.77 4.96 -4.32
C ALA A 228 -8.84 4.78 -5.84
N LEU A 229 -8.52 5.83 -6.59
CA LEU A 229 -8.42 5.79 -8.05
C LEU A 229 -7.35 4.79 -8.53
N GLY A 230 -6.21 4.72 -7.84
CA GLY A 230 -5.16 3.75 -8.14
C GLY A 230 -5.60 2.30 -7.94
N ASN A 231 -6.36 2.02 -6.88
CA ASN A 231 -6.98 0.71 -6.64
C ASN A 231 -7.96 0.36 -7.78
N MET A 232 -8.89 1.27 -8.10
CA MET A 232 -9.85 1.09 -9.20
C MET A 232 -9.14 0.85 -10.54
N TYR A 233 -8.08 1.62 -10.84
CA TYR A 233 -7.31 1.47 -12.07
C TYR A 233 -6.68 0.07 -12.17
N THR A 234 -6.18 -0.45 -11.05
CA THR A 234 -5.53 -1.76 -10.99
C THR A 234 -6.53 -2.89 -11.17
N ASN A 235 -7.72 -2.76 -10.59
CA ASN A 235 -8.84 -3.66 -10.84
C ASN A 235 -9.24 -3.66 -12.32
N ILE A 236 -9.32 -2.49 -12.98
CA ILE A 236 -9.62 -2.37 -14.41
C ILE A 236 -8.57 -3.05 -15.28
N LEU A 237 -7.29 -2.95 -14.91
CA LEU A 237 -6.19 -3.61 -15.61
C LEU A 237 -6.11 -5.13 -15.36
N ASP A 238 -6.93 -5.69 -14.46
CA ASP A 238 -6.87 -7.08 -14.01
C ASP A 238 -5.45 -7.49 -13.56
N HIS A 239 -4.76 -6.58 -12.88
CA HIS A 239 -3.39 -6.81 -12.43
C HIS A 239 -3.33 -7.30 -10.98
N GLY A 240 -2.92 -8.57 -10.80
CA GLY A 240 -2.88 -9.19 -9.49
C GLY A 240 -4.27 -9.66 -9.04
N TYR A 241 -4.49 -9.77 -7.72
CA TYR A 241 -5.79 -10.13 -7.16
C TYR A 241 -5.88 -9.79 -5.66
N ALA A 242 -6.79 -8.88 -5.30
CA ALA A 242 -7.11 -8.56 -3.90
C ALA A 242 -8.57 -8.81 -3.49
N GLY A 243 -9.29 -9.61 -4.27
CA GLY A 243 -10.61 -10.12 -3.90
C GLY A 243 -11.78 -9.21 -4.22
N ASP A 244 -11.59 -8.12 -4.95
CA ASP A 244 -12.60 -7.12 -5.24
C ASP A 244 -13.04 -7.13 -6.72
N PRO A 245 -13.82 -8.14 -7.17
CA PRO A 245 -14.24 -8.27 -8.57
C PRO A 245 -15.33 -7.28 -8.96
N TYR A 246 -16.03 -6.69 -7.99
CA TYR A 246 -17.15 -5.76 -8.20
C TYR A 246 -16.95 -4.52 -7.31
N PRO A 247 -15.93 -3.69 -7.62
CA PRO A 247 -15.70 -2.48 -6.86
C PRO A 247 -16.88 -1.51 -7.02
N ASP A 248 -17.18 -0.78 -5.95
CA ASP A 248 -18.12 0.34 -6.03
C ASP A 248 -17.51 1.45 -6.91
N VAL A 249 -18.22 1.82 -7.97
CA VAL A 249 -17.82 2.83 -8.95
C VAL A 249 -18.77 4.03 -8.97
N ASP A 250 -19.82 4.02 -8.14
CA ASP A 250 -20.85 5.06 -8.18
C ASP A 250 -20.26 6.44 -7.81
N ASP A 251 -19.24 6.46 -6.96
CA ASP A 251 -18.56 7.67 -6.51
C ASP A 251 -17.35 8.08 -7.37
N ILE A 252 -17.07 7.42 -8.50
CA ILE A 252 -15.82 7.68 -9.26
C ILE A 252 -15.67 9.14 -9.70
N ASP A 253 -16.75 9.82 -10.08
CA ASP A 253 -16.72 11.25 -10.42
C ASP A 253 -16.42 12.12 -9.19
N VAL A 254 -16.93 11.75 -8.01
CA VAL A 254 -16.62 12.44 -6.75
C VAL A 254 -15.14 12.27 -6.42
N ILE A 255 -14.63 11.04 -6.53
CA ILE A 255 -13.23 10.72 -6.23
C ILE A 255 -12.29 11.44 -7.21
N LEU A 256 -12.62 11.46 -8.52
CA LEU A 256 -11.86 12.21 -9.54
C LEU A 256 -11.80 13.71 -9.21
N ASN A 257 -12.93 14.30 -8.84
CA ASN A 257 -13.00 15.71 -8.45
C ASN A 257 -12.16 16.00 -7.20
N SER A 258 -12.23 15.15 -6.17
CA SER A 258 -11.41 15.29 -4.96
C SER A 258 -9.91 15.07 -5.21
N ALA A 259 -9.54 14.19 -6.14
CA ALA A 259 -8.16 14.06 -6.61
C ALA A 259 -7.69 15.28 -7.42
N GLY A 260 -8.65 16.03 -8.01
CA GLY A 260 -8.40 17.15 -8.90
C GLY A 260 -7.93 16.70 -10.28
N LEU A 261 -8.44 15.57 -10.75
CA LEU A 261 -8.10 14.95 -12.04
C LEU A 261 -9.32 14.93 -12.97
N THR A 262 -9.05 15.04 -14.26
CA THR A 262 -10.01 14.78 -15.33
C THR A 262 -9.99 13.30 -15.73
N TRP A 263 -11.07 12.82 -16.36
CA TRP A 263 -11.12 11.50 -16.98
C TRP A 263 -9.98 11.26 -17.98
N LYS A 264 -9.52 12.30 -18.68
CA LYS A 264 -8.41 12.23 -19.62
C LYS A 264 -7.07 12.00 -18.91
N GLU A 265 -6.84 12.67 -17.79
CA GLU A 265 -5.64 12.48 -16.98
C GLU A 265 -5.65 11.11 -16.29
N TYR A 266 -6.82 10.68 -15.79
CA TYR A 266 -7.01 9.34 -15.23
C TYR A 266 -6.72 8.26 -16.26
N GLY A 267 -7.42 8.24 -17.41
CA GLY A 267 -7.22 7.22 -18.45
C GLY A 267 -5.88 7.33 -19.20
N GLY A 268 -5.17 8.45 -19.08
CA GLY A 268 -3.94 8.74 -19.83
C GLY A 268 -2.69 8.04 -19.30
N ILE A 269 -2.73 7.38 -18.13
CA ILE A 269 -1.54 6.75 -17.53
C ILE A 269 -1.34 5.28 -17.93
N GLY A 270 -2.29 4.65 -18.63
CA GLY A 270 -2.36 3.19 -18.82
C GLY A 270 -1.08 2.52 -19.31
N ASP A 271 -0.49 2.99 -20.43
CA ASP A 271 0.73 2.40 -20.98
C ASP A 271 1.90 2.48 -19.99
N ARG A 272 2.02 3.61 -19.28
CA ARG A 272 3.06 3.82 -18.27
C ARG A 272 2.84 2.95 -17.05
N VAL A 273 1.60 2.72 -16.62
CA VAL A 273 1.29 1.89 -15.45
C VAL A 273 1.85 0.47 -15.64
N ILE A 274 1.63 -0.14 -16.81
CA ILE A 274 2.08 -1.51 -17.09
C ILE A 274 3.61 -1.62 -17.02
N GLU A 275 4.33 -0.68 -17.65
CA GLU A 275 5.80 -0.65 -17.61
C GLU A 275 6.33 -0.47 -16.19
N GLU A 276 5.68 0.39 -15.41
CA GLU A 276 6.11 0.74 -14.06
C GLU A 276 5.82 -0.37 -13.04
N ILE A 277 4.72 -1.08 -13.22
CA ILE A 277 4.40 -2.29 -12.45
C ILE A 277 5.50 -3.35 -12.63
N GLN A 278 5.88 -3.66 -13.87
CA GLN A 278 6.90 -4.67 -14.14
C GLN A 278 8.24 -4.34 -13.46
N LYS A 279 8.62 -3.05 -13.46
CA LYS A 279 9.83 -2.59 -12.75
C LYS A 279 9.70 -2.79 -11.24
N ALA A 280 8.54 -2.50 -10.67
CA ALA A 280 8.27 -2.61 -9.23
C ALA A 280 8.18 -4.07 -8.74
N GLU A 281 7.56 -4.98 -9.50
CA GLU A 281 7.48 -6.42 -9.16
C GLU A 281 8.88 -7.06 -9.15
N ILE A 282 9.68 -6.82 -10.19
CA ILE A 282 11.08 -7.26 -10.26
C ILE A 282 11.83 -6.75 -9.03
N PHE A 283 11.59 -5.50 -8.62
CA PHE A 283 12.22 -4.91 -7.46
C PHE A 283 11.85 -5.66 -6.17
N LEU A 284 10.55 -5.84 -5.89
CA LEU A 284 10.03 -6.42 -4.65
C LEU A 284 10.14 -7.96 -4.57
N LYS A 285 10.55 -8.63 -5.65
CA LYS A 285 10.67 -10.10 -5.75
C LYS A 285 9.33 -10.81 -5.52
N ILE A 286 8.27 -10.24 -6.08
CA ILE A 286 6.94 -10.83 -6.11
C ILE A 286 6.76 -11.51 -7.47
#